data_AF-A0A7Y6AY92-F1
#
_entry.id   AF-A0A7Y6AY92-F1
#
_cell.length_a   1.000
_cell.length_b   1.000
_cell.length_c   1.000
_cell.angle_alpha   90.00
_cell.angle_beta   90.00
_cell.angle_gamma   90.00
#
_symmetry.space_group_name_H-M   'P 1'
#
loop_
_entity.id
_entity.type
_entity.pdbx_description
1 polymer ?
#
loop_
_entity_poly.entity_id
_entity_poly.type
_entity_poly.pdbx_seq_one_letter_code
_entity_poly.pdbx_strand_id
1 'polypeptide(L)'
;MSAAVLSSLMAGAVALTPKADQTPKKITYKVFWKTTAFWTESDVLDYHREAPEIAERLVVEEYWTETGAVSGNKFTCEDFALRLLCEFASRRGLPVKLKTGVRTYRNMENYSAVEHDRYLSHMYGFCEMVMLTYGAPDMQRIGENTLSVEAAEALLPGDILALALDRSNDVAHHVQIAVSVNESSIEIRQGNTKGISVRPFTTVQKWLGSNMADPQNPGYAGMPIEKGIYKKAAAGWDYRNECTGSAVEDFLKQFLLYRWNFMEFNK
;
A
#
# COMPACT_ATOMS: atom_id res chain seq x y z
N MET A 1 -23.39 2.15 -36.84
CA MET A 1 -22.42 1.75 -35.80
C MET A 1 -23.16 1.79 -34.47
N SER A 2 -23.35 0.64 -33.82
CA SER A 2 -24.25 0.52 -32.66
C SER A 2 -23.59 1.05 -31.38
N ALA A 3 -24.42 1.55 -30.46
CA ALA A 3 -24.03 2.11 -29.16
C ALA A 3 -23.22 1.15 -28.26
N ALA A 4 -23.08 -0.12 -28.66
CA ALA A 4 -22.29 -1.12 -27.96
C ALA A 4 -20.76 -0.86 -28.03
N VAL A 5 -20.28 -0.07 -28.99
CA VAL A 5 -18.83 0.16 -29.18
C VAL A 5 -18.30 1.33 -28.33
N LEU A 6 -19.17 2.14 -27.75
CA LEU A 6 -18.80 3.26 -26.87
C LEU A 6 -18.70 2.88 -25.38
N SER A 7 -18.98 1.62 -25.02
CA SER A 7 -19.03 1.17 -23.62
C SER A 7 -17.72 0.54 -23.12
N SER A 8 -16.66 0.42 -23.94
CA SER A 8 -15.43 -0.28 -23.56
C SER A 8 -14.23 0.61 -23.24
N LEU A 9 -14.41 1.94 -23.26
CA LEU A 9 -13.35 2.90 -22.93
C LEU A 9 -14.00 4.01 -22.10
N MET A 10 -13.65 4.04 -20.81
CA MET A 10 -13.94 5.03 -19.75
C MET A 10 -14.49 4.33 -18.51
N ALA A 11 -13.59 3.86 -17.65
CA ALA A 11 -13.89 3.75 -16.23
C ALA A 11 -14.27 5.14 -15.69
N GLY A 12 -15.28 5.20 -14.82
CA GLY A 12 -15.23 6.15 -13.71
C GLY A 12 -16.01 7.46 -13.80
N ALA A 13 -16.86 7.69 -14.80
CA ALA A 13 -17.96 8.65 -14.64
C ALA A 13 -19.19 7.85 -14.22
N VAL A 14 -19.77 8.13 -13.05
CA VAL A 14 -21.22 7.91 -12.92
C VAL A 14 -21.81 8.67 -14.10
N ALA A 15 -22.39 7.97 -15.08
CA ALA A 15 -23.03 8.62 -16.21
C ALA A 15 -24.01 9.63 -15.61
N LEU A 16 -23.65 10.92 -15.65
CA LEU A 16 -24.44 11.98 -15.07
C LEU A 16 -25.80 11.86 -15.72
N THR A 17 -26.79 11.52 -14.91
CA THR A 17 -28.16 11.37 -15.37
C THR A 17 -28.53 12.67 -16.06
N PRO A 18 -28.98 12.64 -17.34
CA PRO A 18 -29.47 13.85 -17.99
C PRO A 18 -30.48 14.51 -17.06
N LYS A 19 -30.42 15.85 -16.91
CA LYS A 19 -31.28 16.59 -15.98
C LYS A 19 -32.79 16.28 -16.13
N ALA A 20 -33.20 15.77 -17.29
CA ALA A 20 -34.57 15.37 -17.61
C ALA A 20 -34.97 13.96 -17.11
N ASP A 21 -34.02 13.08 -16.79
CA ASP A 21 -34.30 11.74 -16.28
C ASP A 21 -34.48 11.79 -14.76
N GLN A 22 -35.75 11.74 -14.33
CA GLN A 22 -36.17 11.75 -12.92
C GLN A 22 -36.22 10.34 -12.30
N THR A 23 -35.81 9.31 -13.04
CA THR A 23 -35.81 7.94 -12.53
C THR A 23 -34.76 7.82 -11.42
N PRO A 24 -35.14 7.43 -10.19
CA PRO A 24 -34.16 7.27 -9.12
C PRO A 24 -33.17 6.16 -9.47
N LYS A 25 -31.90 6.51 -9.72
CA LYS A 25 -30.84 5.51 -9.86
C LYS A 25 -30.41 5.04 -8.47
N LYS A 26 -30.63 3.75 -8.19
CA LYS A 26 -30.10 3.09 -7.00
C LYS A 26 -28.61 2.86 -7.21
N ILE A 27 -27.77 3.56 -6.45
CA ILE A 27 -26.33 3.30 -6.38
C ILE A 27 -26.09 2.44 -5.15
N THR A 28 -25.44 1.29 -5.36
CA THR A 28 -25.00 0.42 -4.27
C THR A 28 -23.50 0.64 -4.08
N TYR A 29 -23.07 0.81 -2.84
CA TYR A 29 -21.66 0.96 -2.49
C TYR A 29 -21.13 -0.29 -1.78
N LYS A 30 -19.90 -0.68 -2.11
CA LYS A 30 -19.07 -1.47 -1.21
C LYS A 30 -18.47 -0.51 -0.19
N VAL A 31 -18.70 -0.78 1.08
CA VAL A 31 -18.21 0.05 2.19
C VAL A 31 -17.32 -0.81 3.06
N PHE A 32 -16.00 -0.63 2.96
CA PHE A 32 -15.04 -1.32 3.82
C PHE A 32 -14.95 -0.65 5.19
N TRP A 33 -15.00 0.67 5.23
CA TRP A 33 -15.34 1.44 6.42
C TRP A 33 -15.98 2.75 5.99
N LYS A 34 -16.83 3.30 6.84
CA LYS A 34 -17.50 4.57 6.56
C LYS A 34 -16.49 5.71 6.67
N THR A 35 -16.46 6.58 5.67
CA THR A 35 -15.79 7.87 5.79
C THR A 35 -16.67 8.79 6.64
N THR A 36 -16.18 9.16 7.82
CA THR A 36 -16.86 10.04 8.78
C THR A 36 -16.10 11.33 9.04
N ALA A 37 -14.84 11.41 8.59
CA ALA A 37 -13.98 12.58 8.65
C ALA A 37 -13.12 12.67 7.39
N PHE A 38 -12.46 13.80 7.19
CA PHE A 38 -11.48 14.01 6.12
C PHE A 38 -10.11 14.26 6.75
N TRP A 39 -9.04 13.91 6.04
CA TRP A 39 -7.68 14.16 6.49
C TRP A 39 -7.47 15.65 6.72
N THR A 40 -6.93 15.98 7.89
CA THR A 40 -6.40 17.29 8.25
C THR A 40 -4.91 17.18 8.54
N GLU A 41 -4.22 18.32 8.62
CA GLU A 41 -2.81 18.33 9.04
C GLU A 41 -2.61 17.69 10.43
N SER A 42 -3.60 17.82 11.33
CA SER A 42 -3.57 17.15 12.63
C SER A 42 -3.61 15.62 12.48
N ASP A 43 -4.43 15.10 11.57
CA ASP A 43 -4.49 13.65 11.30
C ASP A 43 -3.17 13.13 10.69
N VAL A 44 -2.50 13.95 9.88
CA VAL A 44 -1.19 13.62 9.31
C VAL A 44 -0.13 13.53 10.40
N LEU A 45 -0.09 14.51 11.31
CA LEU A 45 0.80 14.48 12.48
C LEU A 45 0.51 13.27 13.38
N ASP A 46 -0.76 12.98 13.61
CA ASP A 46 -1.19 11.81 14.37
C ASP A 46 -0.80 10.50 13.70
N TYR A 47 -0.89 10.41 12.37
CA TYR A 47 -0.43 9.25 11.60
C TYR A 47 1.06 9.02 11.83
N HIS A 48 1.88 10.07 11.68
CA HIS A 48 3.32 9.94 11.88
C HIS A 48 3.69 9.56 13.33
N ARG A 49 2.92 10.05 14.31
CA ARG A 49 3.11 9.69 15.72
C ARG A 49 2.74 8.23 16.00
N GLU A 50 1.66 7.71 15.40
CA GLU A 50 1.15 6.35 15.66
C GLU A 50 1.75 5.27 14.76
N ALA A 51 2.32 5.64 13.61
CA ALA A 51 2.93 4.70 12.68
C ALA A 51 3.91 3.70 13.34
N PRO A 52 4.79 4.10 14.28
CA PRO A 52 5.69 3.15 14.96
C PRO A 52 4.92 2.11 15.80
N GLU A 53 3.89 2.53 16.53
CA GLU A 53 3.09 1.63 17.38
C GLU A 53 2.25 0.67 16.54
N ILE A 54 1.69 1.15 15.43
CA ILE A 54 0.98 0.29 14.46
C ILE A 54 1.96 -0.72 13.87
N ALA A 55 3.15 -0.28 13.45
CA ALA A 55 4.18 -1.15 12.87
C ALA A 55 4.59 -2.27 13.83
N GLU A 56 4.89 -1.98 15.10
CA GLU A 56 5.24 -3.02 16.08
C GLU A 56 4.08 -3.98 16.36
N ARG A 57 2.84 -3.49 16.41
CA ARG A 57 1.67 -4.38 16.52
C ARG A 57 1.58 -5.32 15.33
N LEU A 58 1.75 -4.81 14.11
CA LEU A 58 1.69 -5.63 12.88
C LEU A 58 2.81 -6.68 12.81
N VAL A 59 3.97 -6.42 13.42
CA VAL A 59 5.08 -7.39 13.53
C VAL A 59 4.69 -8.61 14.36
N VAL A 60 3.88 -8.43 15.40
CA VAL A 60 3.51 -9.50 16.35
C VAL A 60 2.07 -10.00 16.19
N GLU A 61 1.24 -9.32 15.40
CA GLU A 61 -0.15 -9.70 15.16
C GLU A 61 -0.22 -11.07 14.47
N GLU A 62 -1.06 -11.92 15.03
CA GLU A 62 -1.42 -13.21 14.46
C GLU A 62 -2.80 -13.11 13.82
N TYR A 63 -2.95 -13.66 12.63
CA TYR A 63 -4.20 -13.66 11.89
C TYR A 63 -4.85 -15.05 11.93
N TRP A 64 -6.19 -15.06 12.02
CA TRP A 64 -7.02 -16.25 11.92
C TRP A 64 -7.48 -16.42 10.49
N THR A 65 -7.07 -17.51 9.84
CA THR A 65 -7.72 -17.89 8.57
C THR A 65 -9.19 -18.28 8.83
N GLU A 66 -10.03 -18.28 7.79
CA GLU A 66 -11.41 -18.80 7.88
C GLU A 66 -11.48 -20.26 8.38
N THR A 67 -10.37 -21.00 8.29
CA THR A 67 -10.20 -22.36 8.78
C THR A 67 -9.71 -22.47 10.23
N GLY A 68 -9.55 -21.33 10.92
CA GLY A 68 -9.10 -21.27 12.33
C GLY A 68 -7.61 -21.48 12.53
N ALA A 69 -6.79 -21.45 11.48
CA ALA A 69 -5.33 -21.52 11.61
C ALA A 69 -4.79 -20.16 12.05
N VAL A 70 -4.01 -20.16 13.12
CA VAL A 70 -3.27 -18.99 13.61
C VAL A 70 -1.92 -18.96 12.89
N SER A 71 -1.64 -17.89 12.16
CA SER A 71 -0.31 -17.66 11.60
C SER A 71 0.08 -16.20 11.77
N GLY A 72 1.35 -15.96 12.10
CA GLY A 72 1.90 -14.61 12.16
C GLY A 72 1.74 -13.90 10.82
N ASN A 73 1.58 -12.57 10.89
CA ASN A 73 1.44 -11.73 9.72
C ASN A 73 2.58 -11.93 8.70
N LYS A 74 2.19 -12.01 7.44
CA LYS A 74 3.08 -12.05 6.29
C LYS A 74 2.73 -10.90 5.37
N PHE A 75 3.73 -10.16 4.94
CA PHE A 75 3.54 -9.05 4.02
C PHE A 75 4.59 -9.09 2.93
N THR A 76 4.19 -8.83 1.67
CA THR A 76 5.13 -8.27 0.71
C THR A 76 5.49 -6.84 1.13
N CYS A 77 6.48 -6.22 0.50
CA CYS A 77 7.00 -4.94 0.96
C CYS A 77 5.94 -3.83 0.97
N GLU A 78 5.14 -3.73 -0.09
CA GLU A 78 4.04 -2.77 -0.26
C GLU A 78 2.85 -3.06 0.65
N ASP A 79 2.57 -4.33 0.89
CA ASP A 79 1.40 -4.73 1.68
C ASP A 79 1.50 -4.27 3.12
N PHE A 80 2.71 -4.29 3.68
CA PHE A 80 2.96 -3.76 5.02
C PHE A 80 2.65 -2.26 5.11
N ALA A 81 3.10 -1.49 4.11
CA ALA A 81 2.83 -0.06 4.02
C ALA A 81 1.32 0.23 3.90
N LEU A 82 0.63 -0.54 3.06
CA LEU A 82 -0.82 -0.46 2.88
C LEU A 82 -1.58 -0.79 4.17
N ARG A 83 -1.17 -1.86 4.86
CA ARG A 83 -1.77 -2.30 6.13
C ARG A 83 -1.67 -1.19 7.19
N LEU A 84 -0.50 -0.59 7.34
CA LEU A 84 -0.26 0.49 8.30
C LEU A 84 -1.16 1.70 8.02
N LEU A 85 -1.21 2.17 6.76
CA LEU A 85 -2.08 3.27 6.35
C LEU A 85 -3.57 2.96 6.63
N CYS A 86 -4.03 1.79 6.21
CA CYS A 86 -5.43 1.41 6.33
C CYS A 86 -5.85 1.26 7.78
N GLU A 87 -5.00 0.72 8.65
CA GLU A 87 -5.29 0.56 10.08
C GLU A 87 -5.38 1.89 10.82
N PHE A 88 -4.56 2.87 10.46
CA PHE A 88 -4.73 4.23 10.98
C PHE A 88 -6.05 4.85 10.48
N ALA A 89 -6.27 4.82 9.16
CA ALA A 89 -7.37 5.52 8.52
C ALA A 89 -8.74 4.94 8.93
N SER A 90 -8.87 3.60 8.97
CA SER A 90 -10.15 2.95 9.25
C SER A 90 -10.65 3.20 10.67
N ARG A 91 -9.75 3.27 11.65
CA ARG A 91 -10.09 3.56 13.06
C ARG A 91 -10.65 4.97 13.24
N ARG A 92 -10.30 5.90 12.34
CA ARG A 92 -10.70 7.31 12.37
C ARG A 92 -11.78 7.66 11.35
N GLY A 93 -12.21 6.69 10.54
CA GLY A 93 -13.15 6.92 9.45
C GLY A 93 -12.60 7.92 8.41
N LEU A 94 -11.29 7.92 8.18
CA LEU A 94 -10.63 8.74 7.17
C LEU A 94 -10.69 8.05 5.81
N PRO A 95 -10.83 8.78 4.69
CA PRO A 95 -10.87 8.18 3.38
C PRO A 95 -9.50 7.67 2.96
N VAL A 96 -9.46 6.60 2.18
CA VAL A 96 -8.23 6.16 1.48
C VAL A 96 -8.55 6.05 0.00
N LYS A 97 -7.65 6.60 -0.82
CA LYS A 97 -7.73 6.53 -2.29
C LYS A 97 -6.37 6.12 -2.83
N LEU A 98 -6.31 4.96 -3.47
CA LEU A 98 -5.07 4.41 -4.02
C LEU A 98 -5.24 4.11 -5.49
N LYS A 99 -4.33 4.61 -6.32
CA LYS A 99 -4.38 4.48 -7.77
C LYS A 99 -3.28 3.56 -8.27
N THR A 100 -3.64 2.67 -9.18
CA THR A 100 -2.71 1.87 -9.97
C THR A 100 -2.73 2.35 -11.41
N GLY A 101 -2.01 1.65 -12.30
CA GLY A 101 -2.07 1.95 -13.75
C GLY A 101 -3.44 1.74 -14.38
N VAL A 102 -4.34 1.00 -13.73
CA VAL A 102 -5.60 0.55 -14.33
C VAL A 102 -6.83 0.73 -13.44
N ARG A 103 -6.66 0.95 -12.13
CA ARG A 103 -7.77 1.07 -11.18
C ARG A 103 -7.51 2.15 -10.14
N THR A 104 -8.58 2.72 -9.60
CA THR A 104 -8.54 3.52 -8.37
C THR A 104 -9.37 2.81 -7.32
N TYR A 105 -8.75 2.49 -6.20
CA TYR A 105 -9.36 1.88 -5.03
C TYR A 105 -9.78 2.96 -4.04
N ARG A 106 -10.96 2.79 -3.46
CA ARG A 106 -11.48 3.66 -2.41
C ARG A 106 -12.08 2.82 -1.29
N ASN A 107 -11.94 3.26 -0.04
CA ASN A 107 -12.55 2.57 1.09
C ASN A 107 -14.09 2.50 1.01
N MET A 108 -14.69 3.37 0.19
CA MET A 108 -16.07 3.31 -0.26
C MET A 108 -16.10 3.43 -1.79
N GLU A 109 -16.57 2.40 -2.49
CA GLU A 109 -16.58 2.37 -3.96
C GLU A 109 -17.90 1.83 -4.52
N ASN A 110 -18.17 2.13 -5.79
CA ASN A 110 -19.36 1.62 -6.46
C ASN A 110 -19.29 0.10 -6.51
N TYR A 111 -20.33 -0.56 -6.01
CA TYR A 111 -20.34 -2.01 -5.92
C TYR A 111 -20.46 -2.66 -7.31
N SER A 112 -19.66 -3.70 -7.47
CA SER A 112 -19.60 -4.65 -8.58
C SER A 112 -19.33 -6.04 -8.01
N ALA A 113 -20.17 -7.03 -8.31
CA ALA A 113 -20.01 -8.39 -7.81
C ALA A 113 -18.61 -8.97 -8.13
N VAL A 114 -18.13 -8.74 -9.35
CA VAL A 114 -16.83 -9.24 -9.85
C VAL A 114 -15.65 -8.72 -9.02
N GLU A 115 -15.75 -7.48 -8.53
CA GLU A 115 -14.64 -6.82 -7.82
C GLU A 115 -14.73 -6.96 -6.30
N HIS A 116 -15.91 -7.18 -5.73
CA HIS A 116 -16.13 -7.00 -4.29
C HIS A 116 -16.66 -8.22 -3.54
N ASP A 117 -17.26 -9.22 -4.20
CA ASP A 117 -17.95 -10.31 -3.48
C ASP A 117 -16.98 -11.20 -2.68
N ARG A 118 -15.73 -11.30 -3.13
CA ARG A 118 -14.69 -12.08 -2.45
C ARG A 118 -14.06 -11.40 -1.23
N TYR A 119 -14.37 -10.12 -0.99
CA TYR A 119 -13.75 -9.34 0.08
C TYR A 119 -14.76 -8.99 1.14
N LEU A 120 -14.40 -9.12 2.41
CA LEU A 120 -15.27 -8.73 3.52
C LEU A 120 -15.37 -7.20 3.63
N SER A 121 -16.49 -6.70 4.16
CA SER A 121 -16.77 -5.26 4.31
C SER A 121 -16.14 -4.69 5.59
N HIS A 122 -14.83 -4.83 5.72
CA HIS A 122 -14.00 -4.23 6.78
C HIS A 122 -12.61 -3.87 6.22
N MET A 123 -11.78 -3.20 7.02
CA MET A 123 -10.46 -2.75 6.58
C MET A 123 -9.56 -3.89 6.05
N TYR A 124 -9.61 -5.11 6.61
CA TYR A 124 -8.80 -6.21 6.06
C TYR A 124 -9.22 -6.57 4.62
N GLY A 125 -10.53 -6.64 4.31
CA GLY A 125 -11.01 -6.92 2.96
C GLY A 125 -10.65 -5.82 1.96
N PHE A 126 -10.53 -4.56 2.40
CA PHE A 126 -9.99 -3.50 1.55
C PHE A 126 -8.51 -3.74 1.25
N CYS A 127 -7.70 -4.02 2.27
CA CYS A 127 -6.29 -4.33 2.09
C CYS A 127 -6.12 -5.50 1.12
N GLU A 128 -6.80 -6.63 1.35
CA GLU A 128 -6.76 -7.81 0.49
C GLU A 128 -7.12 -7.51 -0.97
N MET A 129 -8.08 -6.61 -1.20
CA MET A 129 -8.47 -6.18 -2.53
C MET A 129 -7.41 -5.32 -3.22
N VAL A 130 -6.78 -4.40 -2.48
CA VAL A 130 -5.76 -3.50 -3.01
C VAL A 130 -4.46 -4.27 -3.29
N MET A 131 -4.01 -5.08 -2.32
CA MET A 131 -2.78 -5.87 -2.36
C MET A 131 -2.73 -6.82 -3.57
N LEU A 132 -3.88 -7.22 -4.11
CA LEU A 132 -3.95 -8.07 -5.29
C LEU A 132 -3.26 -7.47 -6.54
N THR A 133 -3.25 -6.13 -6.68
CA THR A 133 -2.71 -5.47 -7.87
C THR A 133 -1.84 -4.26 -7.61
N TYR A 134 -1.88 -3.70 -6.41
CA TYR A 134 -1.04 -2.59 -6.01
C TYR A 134 0.38 -3.10 -5.72
N GLY A 135 1.38 -2.53 -6.38
CA GLY A 135 2.79 -2.90 -6.16
C GLY A 135 3.66 -1.72 -5.75
N ALA A 136 4.92 -1.99 -5.42
CA ALA A 136 5.93 -0.96 -5.16
C ALA A 136 5.96 0.18 -6.21
N PRO A 137 5.84 -0.07 -7.54
CA PRO A 137 5.79 1.01 -8.53
C PRO A 137 4.62 1.99 -8.36
N ASP A 138 3.49 1.52 -7.84
CA ASP A 138 2.32 2.38 -7.66
C ASP A 138 2.52 3.40 -6.52
N MET A 139 3.46 3.14 -5.58
CA MET A 139 3.88 4.13 -4.59
C MET A 139 4.56 5.34 -5.21
N GLN A 140 5.14 5.22 -6.40
CA GLN A 140 5.83 6.32 -7.09
C GLN A 140 4.90 7.24 -7.88
N ARG A 141 3.58 7.08 -7.75
CA ARG A 141 2.58 7.95 -8.38
C ARG A 141 2.47 9.27 -7.62
N ILE A 142 3.47 10.13 -7.83
CA ILE A 142 3.58 11.45 -7.20
C ILE A 142 2.36 12.31 -7.57
N GLY A 143 1.79 13.00 -6.58
CA GLY A 143 0.58 13.81 -6.72
C GLY A 143 -0.72 13.00 -6.71
N GLU A 144 -0.65 11.66 -6.77
CA GLU A 144 -1.81 10.78 -6.68
C GLU A 144 -1.81 9.98 -5.37
N ASN A 145 -0.84 9.07 -5.21
CA ASN A 145 -0.72 8.25 -4.00
C ASN A 145 0.21 8.87 -2.98
N THR A 146 1.28 9.52 -3.45
CA THR A 146 2.37 10.02 -2.61
C THR A 146 2.83 11.42 -3.02
N LEU A 147 3.63 12.03 -2.17
CA LEU A 147 4.42 13.23 -2.40
C LEU A 147 5.90 12.87 -2.20
N SER A 148 6.79 13.47 -2.97
CA SER A 148 8.24 13.29 -2.78
C SER A 148 8.69 13.88 -1.45
N VAL A 149 9.62 13.20 -0.79
CA VAL A 149 10.38 13.72 0.35
C VAL A 149 11.81 13.99 -0.15
N GLU A 150 12.25 15.24 -0.06
CA GLU A 150 13.49 15.67 -0.75
C GLU A 150 14.77 15.08 -0.14
N ALA A 151 14.76 14.76 1.16
CA ALA A 151 15.95 14.31 1.87
C ALA A 151 15.62 13.38 3.04
N ALA A 152 16.60 12.57 3.43
CA ALA A 152 16.51 11.63 4.55
C ALA A 152 16.14 12.34 5.87
N GLU A 153 16.66 13.56 6.07
CA GLU A 153 16.41 14.39 7.24
C GLU A 153 14.96 14.90 7.32
N ALA A 154 14.21 14.89 6.22
CA ALA A 154 12.81 15.30 6.18
C ALA A 154 11.83 14.13 6.37
N LEU A 155 12.35 12.90 6.50
CA LEU A 155 11.53 11.72 6.77
C LEU A 155 10.87 11.82 8.14
N LEU A 156 9.63 11.34 8.19
CA LEU A 156 8.86 11.13 9.40
C LEU A 156 8.50 9.64 9.50
N PRO A 157 8.25 9.09 10.71
CA PRO A 157 7.76 7.73 10.81
C PRO A 157 6.47 7.53 10.02
N GLY A 158 6.34 6.41 9.31
CA GLY A 158 5.26 6.13 8.37
C GLY A 158 5.53 6.61 6.93
N ASP A 159 6.63 7.33 6.67
CA ASP A 159 7.12 7.61 5.32
C ASP A 159 7.76 6.36 4.68
N ILE A 160 7.81 6.37 3.35
CA ILE A 160 8.18 5.25 2.49
C ILE A 160 9.55 5.51 1.87
N LEU A 161 10.43 4.52 1.97
CA LEU A 161 11.68 4.43 1.24
C LEU A 161 11.47 3.42 0.11
N ALA A 162 11.50 3.85 -1.15
CA ALA A 162 11.28 2.99 -2.31
C ALA A 162 12.60 2.72 -3.04
N LEU A 163 13.06 1.46 -3.02
CA LEU A 163 14.29 1.03 -3.69
C LEU A 163 14.05 1.01 -5.21
N ALA A 164 14.69 1.93 -5.92
CA ALA A 164 14.39 2.22 -7.31
C ALA A 164 15.63 2.48 -8.17
N LEU A 165 16.64 3.15 -7.61
CA LEU A 165 17.81 3.64 -8.35
C LEU A 165 18.91 2.57 -8.52
N ASP A 166 18.67 1.36 -8.02
CA ASP A 166 19.54 0.18 -8.22
C ASP A 166 19.22 -0.56 -9.54
N ARG A 167 18.18 -0.14 -10.26
CA ARG A 167 17.74 -0.73 -11.53
C ARG A 167 17.50 0.35 -12.58
N SER A 168 17.43 -0.06 -13.83
CA SER A 168 17.09 0.85 -14.93
C SER A 168 15.66 1.36 -14.83
N ASN A 169 15.44 2.61 -15.27
CA ASN A 169 14.16 3.33 -15.28
C ASN A 169 13.64 3.79 -13.91
N ASP A 170 14.44 3.68 -12.85
CA ASP A 170 14.11 4.21 -11.52
C ASP A 170 12.75 3.75 -11.01
N VAL A 171 12.36 2.51 -11.33
CA VAL A 171 11.09 1.90 -10.94
C VAL A 171 11.27 1.12 -9.66
N ALA A 172 10.52 1.51 -8.63
CA ALA A 172 10.51 0.87 -7.34
C ALA A 172 10.11 -0.59 -7.45
N HIS A 173 10.91 -1.47 -6.87
CA HIS A 173 10.63 -2.91 -6.78
C HIS A 173 10.64 -3.44 -5.37
N HIS A 174 11.00 -2.59 -4.41
CA HIS A 174 10.94 -2.87 -2.98
C HIS A 174 10.62 -1.59 -2.22
N VAL A 175 9.92 -1.71 -1.09
CA VAL A 175 9.66 -0.57 -0.19
C VAL A 175 9.96 -0.90 1.26
N GLN A 176 10.36 0.11 2.01
CA GLN A 176 10.57 0.08 3.44
C GLN A 176 9.81 1.24 4.07
N ILE A 177 9.42 1.09 5.33
CA ILE A 177 8.71 2.14 6.06
C ILE A 177 9.57 2.61 7.21
N ALA A 178 9.81 3.92 7.28
CA ALA A 178 10.48 4.53 8.42
C ALA A 178 9.59 4.38 9.66
N VAL A 179 10.15 3.92 10.77
CA VAL A 179 9.43 3.82 12.07
C VAL A 179 10.09 4.65 13.17
N SER A 180 11.34 5.08 12.96
CA SER A 180 12.02 6.05 13.80
C SER A 180 13.00 6.82 12.94
N VAL A 181 13.08 8.14 13.11
CA VAL A 181 13.97 9.02 12.37
C VAL A 181 14.60 10.01 13.34
N ASN A 182 15.93 10.12 13.31
CA ASN A 182 16.67 11.19 13.96
C ASN A 182 17.86 11.61 13.08
N GLU A 183 18.65 12.58 13.54
CA GLU A 183 19.76 13.17 12.78
C GLU A 183 20.83 12.18 12.30
N SER A 184 20.95 11.02 12.95
CA SER A 184 22.01 10.04 12.69
C SER A 184 21.51 8.62 12.41
N SER A 185 20.21 8.35 12.54
CA SER A 185 19.65 7.03 12.26
C SER A 185 18.22 7.07 11.76
N ILE A 186 17.90 6.12 10.86
CA ILE A 186 16.54 5.82 10.42
C ILE A 186 16.30 4.34 10.68
N GLU A 187 15.35 4.02 11.55
CA GLU A 187 14.89 2.64 11.72
C GLU A 187 13.74 2.36 10.76
N ILE A 188 13.74 1.17 10.17
CA ILE A 188 12.72 0.75 9.21
C ILE A 188 12.07 -0.57 9.60
N ARG A 189 10.88 -0.78 9.06
CA ARG A 189 10.21 -2.07 8.97
C ARG A 189 9.90 -2.35 7.50
N GLN A 190 10.02 -3.61 7.09
CA GLN A 190 9.73 -4.01 5.71
C GLN A 190 9.08 -5.38 5.66
N GLY A 191 8.06 -5.54 4.84
CA GLY A 191 7.66 -6.86 4.34
C GLY A 191 8.72 -7.40 3.38
N ASN A 192 8.66 -8.68 3.06
CA ASN A 192 9.57 -9.32 2.12
C ASN A 192 8.84 -10.42 1.34
N THR A 193 9.44 -10.93 0.27
CA THR A 193 8.81 -11.95 -0.59
C THR A 193 9.71 -13.19 -0.72
N LYS A 194 9.14 -14.39 -0.56
CA LYS A 194 9.88 -15.64 -0.82
C LYS A 194 10.01 -15.86 -2.34
N GLY A 195 11.26 -15.83 -2.82
CA GLY A 195 11.60 -16.16 -4.21
C GLY A 195 11.60 -14.97 -5.16
N ILE A 196 11.97 -15.23 -6.41
CA ILE A 196 12.11 -14.23 -7.46
C ILE A 196 10.71 -13.71 -7.87
N SER A 197 10.24 -12.64 -7.21
CA SER A 197 9.07 -11.86 -7.64
C SER A 197 9.44 -10.84 -8.74
N VAL A 198 10.17 -11.28 -9.76
CA VAL A 198 10.40 -10.46 -10.96
C VAL A 198 9.39 -10.83 -12.04
N ARG A 199 8.81 -9.83 -12.69
CA ARG A 199 8.10 -10.06 -13.96
C ARG A 199 9.12 -10.66 -14.94
N PRO A 200 8.79 -11.74 -15.69
CA PRO A 200 7.44 -12.26 -15.96
C PRO A 200 7.01 -13.47 -15.11
N PHE A 201 7.78 -13.92 -14.11
CA PHE A 201 7.48 -15.15 -13.36
C PHE A 201 6.12 -15.08 -12.62
N THR A 202 5.82 -13.93 -12.01
CA THR A 202 4.52 -13.68 -11.37
C THR A 202 3.35 -13.64 -12.36
N THR A 203 3.60 -13.35 -13.66
CA THR A 203 2.57 -13.37 -14.71
C THR A 203 2.22 -14.80 -15.14
N VAL A 204 3.20 -15.70 -15.20
CA VAL A 204 3.00 -17.12 -15.56
C VAL A 204 2.32 -17.89 -14.43
N GLN A 205 2.70 -17.66 -13.17
CA GLN A 205 2.03 -18.32 -12.02
C GLN A 205 0.60 -17.81 -11.79
N LYS A 206 0.31 -16.53 -12.10
CA LYS A 206 -1.04 -15.98 -12.13
C LYS A 206 -1.94 -16.67 -13.18
N TRP A 207 -1.37 -17.16 -14.28
CA TRP A 207 -2.08 -17.94 -15.29
C TRP A 207 -2.36 -19.39 -14.85
N LEU A 208 -1.54 -19.94 -13.94
CA LEU A 208 -1.66 -21.30 -13.38
C LEU A 208 -2.48 -21.35 -12.07
N GLY A 209 -3.24 -20.31 -11.74
CA GLY A 209 -4.14 -20.28 -10.57
C GLY A 209 -3.44 -20.09 -9.22
N SER A 210 -2.14 -19.83 -9.20
CA SER A 210 -1.36 -19.57 -7.99
C SER A 210 -0.97 -18.09 -7.95
N ASN A 211 -1.88 -17.21 -7.51
CA ASN A 211 -1.54 -15.79 -7.41
C ASN A 211 -0.79 -15.53 -6.11
N MET A 212 0.53 -15.51 -6.19
CA MET A 212 1.46 -15.26 -5.07
C MET A 212 1.32 -13.87 -4.43
N ALA A 213 0.65 -12.93 -5.11
CA ALA A 213 0.32 -11.60 -4.60
C ALA A 213 -1.05 -11.55 -3.88
N ASP A 214 -1.81 -12.63 -3.88
CA ASP A 214 -3.13 -12.68 -3.24
C ASP A 214 -2.98 -13.17 -1.80
N PRO A 215 -3.21 -12.32 -0.78
CA PRO A 215 -3.06 -12.71 0.63
C PRO A 215 -4.07 -13.76 1.08
N GLN A 216 -5.17 -13.97 0.34
CA GLN A 216 -6.16 -15.01 0.64
C GLN A 216 -5.72 -16.39 0.12
N ASN A 217 -4.64 -16.48 -0.69
CA ASN A 217 -4.18 -17.74 -1.26
C ASN A 217 -3.17 -18.45 -0.34
N PRO A 218 -3.22 -19.80 -0.21
CA PRO A 218 -2.24 -20.58 0.55
C PRO A 218 -0.78 -20.42 0.06
N GLY A 219 -0.60 -20.03 -1.21
CA GLY A 219 0.69 -19.78 -1.85
C GLY A 219 1.17 -18.32 -1.78
N TYR A 220 0.54 -17.48 -0.95
CA TYR A 220 0.93 -16.09 -0.78
C TYR A 220 2.40 -15.96 -0.37
N ALA A 221 3.12 -15.07 -1.06
CA ALA A 221 4.57 -15.03 -1.01
C ALA A 221 5.15 -14.10 0.06
N GLY A 222 4.29 -13.35 0.76
CA GLY A 222 4.71 -12.48 1.85
C GLY A 222 5.52 -13.21 2.93
N MET A 223 6.42 -12.49 3.55
CA MET A 223 7.31 -12.97 4.61
C MET A 223 7.03 -12.23 5.93
N PRO A 224 7.52 -12.76 7.07
CA PRO A 224 7.56 -12.00 8.30
C PRO A 224 8.24 -10.64 8.10
N ILE A 225 7.75 -9.63 8.81
CA ILE A 225 8.31 -8.28 8.74
C ILE A 225 9.73 -8.29 9.30
N GLU A 226 10.65 -7.70 8.54
CA GLU A 226 12.06 -7.56 8.93
C GLU A 226 12.33 -6.16 9.50
N LYS A 227 13.36 -6.09 10.36
CA LYS A 227 13.86 -4.86 10.98
C LYS A 227 15.19 -4.47 10.33
N GLY A 228 15.36 -3.18 10.08
CA GLY A 228 16.60 -2.63 9.56
C GLY A 228 16.86 -1.24 10.12
N ILE A 229 18.12 -0.82 10.05
CA ILE A 229 18.56 0.49 10.49
C ILE A 229 19.52 1.09 9.47
N TYR A 230 19.29 2.34 9.12
CA TYR A 230 20.28 3.18 8.45
C TYR A 230 21.00 4.01 9.50
N LYS A 231 22.32 4.13 9.38
CA LYS A 231 23.15 5.01 10.19
C LYS A 231 23.89 6.00 9.30
N LYS A 232 23.89 7.27 9.71
CA LYS A 232 24.59 8.32 8.99
C LYS A 232 26.10 8.10 9.08
N ALA A 233 26.76 8.10 7.93
CA ALA A 233 28.19 7.96 7.75
C ALA A 233 28.71 9.16 6.94
N ALA A 234 30.04 9.26 6.79
CA ALA A 234 30.65 10.38 6.06
C ALA A 234 30.23 10.45 4.58
N ALA A 235 30.01 9.29 3.95
CA ALA A 235 29.67 9.18 2.53
C ALA A 235 28.16 9.17 2.25
N GLY A 236 27.32 9.00 3.28
CA GLY A 236 25.87 8.84 3.12
C GLY A 236 25.26 8.04 4.27
N TRP A 237 24.42 7.05 3.97
CA TRP A 237 23.69 6.28 4.98
C TRP A 237 23.90 4.78 4.83
N ASP A 238 24.60 4.19 5.79
CA ASP A 238 24.92 2.77 5.82
C ASP A 238 23.73 1.98 6.37
N TYR A 239 23.37 0.88 5.70
CA TYR A 239 22.26 0.02 6.09
C TYR A 239 22.75 -1.22 6.83
N ARG A 240 21.98 -1.65 7.84
CA ARG A 240 22.09 -2.97 8.47
C ARG A 240 20.70 -3.59 8.63
N ASN A 241 20.53 -4.81 8.13
CA ASN A 241 19.39 -5.65 8.43
C ASN A 241 19.62 -6.32 9.80
N GLU A 242 18.73 -6.09 10.75
CA GLU A 242 18.86 -6.63 12.11
C GLU A 242 18.41 -8.09 12.22
N CYS A 243 17.60 -8.56 11.26
CA CYS A 243 17.13 -9.95 11.20
C CYS A 243 18.17 -10.88 10.57
N THR A 244 18.84 -10.44 9.49
CA THR A 244 19.82 -11.28 8.76
C THR A 244 21.27 -10.96 9.09
N GLY A 245 21.54 -9.80 9.68
CA GLY A 245 22.89 -9.29 9.92
C GLY A 245 23.59 -8.71 8.69
N SER A 246 22.95 -8.71 7.52
CA SER A 246 23.50 -8.11 6.29
C SER A 246 23.72 -6.60 6.45
N ALA A 247 24.81 -6.08 5.91
CA ALA A 247 25.12 -4.65 5.92
C ALA A 247 25.59 -4.18 4.54
N VAL A 248 25.26 -2.94 4.20
CA VAL A 248 25.62 -2.30 2.92
C VAL A 248 25.95 -0.84 3.18
N GLU A 249 27.13 -0.40 2.76
CA GLU A 249 27.57 1.00 2.89
C GLU A 249 26.79 1.90 1.92
N ASP A 250 26.44 3.10 2.38
CA ASP A 250 25.77 4.15 1.61
C ASP A 250 24.61 3.62 0.73
N PHE A 251 23.72 2.83 1.34
CA PHE A 251 22.66 2.12 0.64
C PHE A 251 21.45 3.02 0.36
N LEU A 252 21.19 4.01 1.23
CA LEU A 252 20.01 4.87 1.09
C LEU A 252 20.00 5.66 -0.22
N LYS A 253 21.17 5.92 -0.84
CA LYS A 253 21.25 6.58 -2.16
C LYS A 253 20.52 5.83 -3.27
N GLN A 254 20.19 4.55 -3.07
CA GLN A 254 19.44 3.75 -4.03
C GLN A 254 17.92 3.94 -3.92
N PHE A 255 17.46 4.68 -2.90
CA PHE A 255 16.06 4.85 -2.57
C PHE A 255 15.54 6.24 -2.96
N LEU A 256 14.31 6.26 -3.45
CA LEU A 256 13.48 7.45 -3.55
C LEU A 256 12.57 7.52 -2.33
N LEU A 257 12.38 8.72 -1.77
CA LEU A 257 11.68 8.93 -0.52
C LEU A 257 10.29 9.52 -0.77
N TYR A 258 9.28 9.00 -0.09
CA TYR A 258 7.89 9.37 -0.31
C TYR A 258 7.10 9.49 0.99
N ARG A 259 6.11 10.36 0.98
CA ARG A 259 5.05 10.47 1.99
C ARG A 259 3.71 10.21 1.32
N TRP A 260 2.77 9.58 2.02
CA TRP A 260 1.40 9.47 1.49
C TRP A 260 0.81 10.83 1.19
N ASN A 261 0.06 10.94 0.09
CA ASN A 261 -0.65 12.16 -0.26
C ASN A 261 -2.01 12.20 0.47
N PHE A 262 -1.95 12.35 1.80
CA PHE A 262 -3.12 12.28 2.68
C PHE A 262 -4.26 13.20 2.23
N MET A 263 -3.93 14.42 1.81
CA MET A 263 -4.93 15.41 1.38
C MET A 263 -5.59 15.04 0.05
N GLU A 264 -4.90 14.31 -0.83
CA GLU A 264 -5.48 13.81 -2.07
C GLU A 264 -6.51 12.71 -1.81
N PHE A 265 -6.43 11.99 -0.69
CA PHE A 265 -7.42 10.98 -0.31
C PHE A 265 -8.80 11.58 0.00
N ASN A 266 -8.88 12.87 0.30
CA ASN A 266 -10.14 13.58 0.52
C ASN A 266 -10.96 13.80 -0.76
N LYS A 267 -10.36 13.62 -1.95
CA LYS A 267 -10.97 13.92 -3.26
C LYS A 267 -11.50 12.68 -3.97
#